data_AF-A0A328MBS0-F1
#
_entry.id   AF-A0A328MBS0-F1
#
_cell.length_a   1.000
_cell.length_b   1.000
_cell.length_c   1.000
_cell.angle_alpha   90.00
_cell.angle_beta   90.00
_cell.angle_gamma   90.00
#
_symmetry.space_group_name_H-M   'P 1'
#
loop_
_entity.id
_entity.type
_entity.pdbx_description
1 polymer ?
#
loop_
_entity_poly.entity_id
_entity_poly.type
_entity_poly.pdbx_seq_one_letter_code
_entity_poly.pdbx_strand_id
1 'polypeptide(L)'
;MFSSVILSSCSFQQTMQEEKTFVGTTGGAKERVTDPIPLKELPKYFPAKFKVPTFLPYDITSDVKGEVRTMGKKNAVLTIKYKQQEKGRHDYIELTVANFSYSFPYLVEENRFQEQMKLNNGAPAYFKNKDDYERGDEFATLIWKEKGIEYQLLYRNVDEKAEDVIKQNLLYIANNME
;
A
#
# COMPACT_ATOMS: atom_id res chain seq x y z
N MET A 1 -51.08 39.72 7.49
CA MET A 1 -51.08 38.32 7.03
C MET A 1 -49.74 37.71 7.41
N PHE A 2 -49.72 36.99 8.53
CA PHE A 2 -48.54 36.28 9.01
C PHE A 2 -48.37 35.01 8.17
N SER A 3 -47.17 34.75 7.65
CA SER A 3 -46.85 33.45 7.05
C SER A 3 -45.55 32.96 7.65
N SER A 4 -45.70 32.05 8.62
CA SER A 4 -44.65 31.37 9.35
C SER A 4 -44.23 30.15 8.52
N VAL A 5 -42.99 30.14 8.02
CA VAL A 5 -42.42 28.92 7.41
C VAL A 5 -41.82 28.09 8.53
N ILE A 6 -42.46 26.97 8.83
CA ILE A 6 -41.99 25.96 9.78
C ILE A 6 -40.75 25.31 9.17
N LEU A 7 -39.58 25.54 9.77
CA LEU A 7 -38.36 24.80 9.46
C LEU A 7 -38.47 23.42 10.12
N SER A 8 -38.99 22.44 9.39
CA SER A 8 -38.88 21.03 9.75
C SER A 8 -37.41 20.61 9.62
N SER A 9 -36.78 20.38 10.76
CA SER A 9 -35.45 19.80 10.89
C SER A 9 -35.42 18.40 10.27
N CYS A 10 -34.79 18.26 9.10
CA CYS A 10 -34.34 16.96 8.60
C CYS A 10 -33.22 16.46 9.51
N SER A 11 -33.57 15.58 10.45
CA SER A 11 -32.63 14.77 11.21
C SER A 11 -31.87 13.87 10.23
N PHE A 12 -30.68 14.29 9.83
CA PHE A 12 -29.74 13.44 9.12
C PHE A 12 -29.21 12.41 10.13
N GLN A 13 -29.81 11.22 10.16
CA GLN A 13 -29.17 10.05 10.75
C GLN A 13 -27.91 9.75 9.94
N GLN A 14 -26.74 10.04 10.54
CA GLN A 14 -25.46 9.55 10.06
C GLN A 14 -25.42 8.03 10.24
N THR A 15 -25.91 7.29 9.24
CA THR A 15 -25.49 5.91 9.04
C THR A 15 -24.01 5.94 8.67
N MET A 16 -23.14 5.45 9.54
CA MET A 16 -21.73 5.25 9.27
C MET A 16 -21.61 4.31 8.05
N GLN A 17 -21.20 4.86 6.93
CA GLN A 17 -21.02 4.12 5.69
C GLN A 17 -19.57 3.61 5.66
N GLU A 18 -19.27 2.59 6.47
CA GLU A 18 -17.89 2.12 6.76
C GLU A 18 -17.20 1.36 5.60
N GLU A 19 -17.86 1.10 4.46
CA GLU A 19 -17.24 0.36 3.35
C GLU A 19 -17.74 0.86 1.99
N LYS A 20 -16.81 1.33 1.13
CA LYS A 20 -17.11 1.64 -0.27
C LYS A 20 -17.10 0.34 -1.07
N THR A 21 -18.28 -0.12 -1.43
CA THR A 21 -18.46 -1.32 -2.26
C THR A 21 -18.27 -0.95 -3.74
N PHE A 22 -17.22 -1.44 -4.40
CA PHE A 22 -17.09 -1.33 -5.85
C PHE A 22 -17.82 -2.49 -6.53
N VAL A 23 -18.83 -2.18 -7.35
CA VAL A 23 -19.64 -3.19 -8.05
C VAL A 23 -19.09 -3.37 -9.48
N GLY A 24 -18.19 -4.35 -9.64
CA GLY A 24 -17.77 -4.92 -10.92
C GLY A 24 -18.06 -6.43 -10.93
N THR A 25 -18.84 -6.90 -11.91
CA THR A 25 -19.50 -8.21 -11.99
C THR A 25 -18.58 -9.38 -12.35
N THR A 26 -18.65 -10.48 -11.58
CA THR A 26 -19.02 -11.87 -11.97
C THR A 26 -18.66 -12.83 -10.83
N GLY A 27 -19.64 -13.55 -10.26
CA GLY A 27 -19.37 -14.62 -9.28
C GLY A 27 -19.41 -14.25 -7.79
N GLY A 28 -20.43 -13.53 -7.34
CA GLY A 28 -20.93 -13.58 -5.94
C GLY A 28 -20.04 -13.06 -4.79
N ALA A 29 -18.76 -12.81 -5.01
CA ALA A 29 -17.86 -12.21 -4.04
C ALA A 29 -17.57 -10.78 -4.46
N LYS A 30 -18.18 -9.81 -3.75
CA LYS A 30 -18.00 -8.39 -4.04
C LYS A 30 -16.59 -7.96 -3.68
N GLU A 31 -15.94 -7.29 -4.61
CA GLU A 31 -14.73 -6.54 -4.31
C GLU A 31 -15.07 -5.40 -3.34
N ARG A 32 -14.24 -5.21 -2.33
CA ARG A 32 -14.44 -4.16 -1.32
C ARG A 32 -13.10 -3.52 -0.99
N VAL A 33 -13.15 -2.23 -0.71
CA VAL A 33 -12.02 -1.48 -0.19
C VAL A 33 -12.51 -0.80 1.08
N THR A 34 -11.77 -0.96 2.17
CA THR A 34 -12.06 -0.24 3.41
C THR A 34 -11.77 1.25 3.23
N ASP A 35 -12.40 2.10 4.04
CA ASP A 35 -11.85 3.44 4.25
C ASP A 35 -10.45 3.35 4.91
N PRO A 36 -9.67 4.45 4.95
CA PRO A 36 -8.36 4.45 5.62
C PRO A 36 -8.47 4.11 7.11
N ILE A 37 -7.82 3.01 7.52
CA ILE A 37 -7.85 2.44 8.87
C ILE A 37 -6.50 2.68 9.58
N PRO A 38 -6.48 3.01 10.88
CA PRO A 38 -5.23 3.11 11.65
C PRO A 38 -4.43 1.80 11.66
N LEU A 39 -3.09 1.88 11.63
CA LEU A 39 -2.22 0.70 11.55
C LEU A 39 -2.55 -0.42 12.54
N LYS A 40 -2.84 -0.06 13.80
CA LYS A 40 -3.17 -1.00 14.89
C LYS A 40 -4.44 -1.83 14.64
N GLU A 41 -5.34 -1.34 13.79
CA GLU A 41 -6.63 -1.98 13.50
C GLU A 41 -6.54 -2.87 12.24
N LEU A 42 -5.54 -2.67 11.38
CA LEU A 42 -5.38 -3.42 10.12
C LEU A 42 -5.35 -4.95 10.28
N PRO A 43 -4.76 -5.55 11.33
CA PRO A 43 -4.79 -7.00 11.52
C PRO A 43 -6.19 -7.60 11.67
N LYS A 44 -7.22 -6.78 11.95
CA LYS A 44 -8.63 -7.23 11.99
C LYS A 44 -9.23 -7.43 10.60
N TYR A 45 -8.68 -6.74 9.59
CA TYR A 45 -9.23 -6.69 8.23
C TYR A 45 -8.37 -7.48 7.23
N PHE A 46 -7.08 -7.66 7.50
CA PHE A 46 -6.19 -8.44 6.64
C PHE A 46 -6.04 -9.88 7.18
N PRO A 47 -6.23 -10.93 6.36
CA PRO A 47 -6.40 -12.31 6.81
C PRO A 47 -5.09 -13.03 7.21
N ALA A 48 -3.95 -12.34 7.20
CA ALA A 48 -2.66 -12.92 7.52
C ALA A 48 -1.85 -12.01 8.45
N LYS A 49 -0.89 -12.59 9.17
CA LYS A 49 0.11 -11.77 9.88
C LYS A 49 1.05 -11.15 8.86
N PHE A 50 1.34 -9.87 9.04
CA PHE A 50 2.24 -9.12 8.18
C PHE A 50 3.14 -8.23 9.03
N LYS A 51 4.28 -7.87 8.45
CA LYS A 51 5.25 -6.95 9.04
C LYS A 51 5.07 -5.54 8.49
N VAL A 52 5.49 -4.51 9.23
CA VAL A 52 5.53 -3.11 8.79
C VAL A 52 6.94 -2.51 8.97
N PRO A 53 7.32 -1.46 8.22
CA PRO A 53 8.54 -0.70 8.46
C PRO A 53 8.65 -0.20 9.91
N THR A 54 9.79 -0.45 10.53
CA THR A 54 10.21 0.12 11.82
C THR A 54 11.14 1.31 11.65
N PHE A 55 11.68 1.49 10.44
CA PHE A 55 12.57 2.57 10.04
C PHE A 55 12.14 3.13 8.69
N LEU A 56 12.28 4.44 8.51
CA LEU A 56 12.12 5.15 7.24
C LEU A 56 13.23 6.19 7.12
N PRO A 57 13.68 6.54 5.90
CA PRO A 57 14.77 7.49 5.67
C PRO A 57 14.36 8.96 5.93
N TYR A 58 13.17 9.20 6.47
CA TYR A 58 12.62 10.51 6.77
C TYR A 58 11.55 10.43 7.86
N ASP A 59 11.22 11.57 8.46
CA ASP A 59 10.11 11.72 9.40
C ASP A 59 8.76 11.68 8.66
N ILE A 60 7.80 10.95 9.25
CA ILE A 60 6.46 10.74 8.69
C ILE A 60 5.40 11.57 9.40
N THR A 61 4.28 11.80 8.72
CA THR A 61 3.09 12.31 9.40
C THR A 61 2.58 11.31 10.44
N SER A 62 2.09 11.80 11.58
CA SER A 62 1.66 10.96 12.71
C SER A 62 0.39 10.14 12.44
N ASP A 63 -0.27 10.36 11.31
CA ASP A 63 -1.60 9.82 10.96
C ASP A 63 -1.55 8.72 9.90
N VAL A 64 -0.49 7.88 9.91
CA VAL A 64 -0.38 6.75 8.98
C VAL A 64 -1.57 5.81 9.09
N LYS A 65 -2.21 5.56 7.95
CA LYS A 65 -3.35 4.66 7.78
C LYS A 65 -3.08 3.71 6.62
N GLY A 66 -3.76 2.57 6.65
CA GLY A 66 -3.77 1.61 5.56
C GLY A 66 -5.18 1.38 5.02
N GLU A 67 -5.25 0.84 3.82
CA GLU A 67 -6.49 0.43 3.16
C GLU A 67 -6.39 -1.07 2.85
N VAL A 68 -7.45 -1.82 3.11
CA VAL A 68 -7.53 -3.24 2.76
C VAL A 68 -8.52 -3.42 1.62
N ARG A 69 -8.05 -3.99 0.52
CA ARG A 69 -8.86 -4.39 -0.63
C ARG A 69 -9.05 -5.90 -0.62
N THR A 70 -10.29 -6.36 -0.55
CA THR A 70 -10.62 -7.79 -0.67
C THR A 70 -11.04 -8.10 -2.10
N MET A 71 -10.45 -9.14 -2.69
CA MET A 71 -10.72 -9.62 -4.04
C MET A 71 -11.25 -11.06 -3.95
N GLY A 72 -12.54 -11.25 -4.23
CA GLY A 72 -13.16 -12.55 -4.05
C GLY A 72 -13.29 -12.95 -2.57
N LYS A 73 -13.25 -14.26 -2.27
CA LYS A 73 -13.48 -14.78 -0.90
C LYS A 73 -12.23 -14.88 -0.02
N LYS A 74 -11.05 -14.95 -0.61
CA LYS A 74 -9.81 -15.32 0.10
C LYS A 74 -8.66 -14.36 -0.12
N ASN A 75 -8.68 -13.57 -1.18
CA ASN A 75 -7.55 -12.72 -1.54
C ASN A 75 -7.75 -11.33 -0.95
N ALA A 76 -6.70 -10.79 -0.36
CA ALA A 76 -6.67 -9.46 0.20
C ALA A 76 -5.33 -8.80 -0.11
N VAL A 77 -5.38 -7.49 -0.33
CA VAL A 77 -4.23 -6.62 -0.48
C VAL A 77 -4.36 -5.52 0.57
N LEU A 78 -3.30 -5.29 1.33
CA LEU A 78 -3.14 -4.18 2.25
C LEU A 78 -2.18 -3.18 1.62
N THR A 79 -2.56 -1.91 1.60
CA THR A 79 -1.68 -0.81 1.18
C THR A 79 -1.55 0.21 2.30
N ILE A 80 -0.32 0.59 2.64
CA ILE A 80 0.00 1.62 3.65
C ILE A 80 0.92 2.65 3.02
N LYS A 81 0.58 3.94 3.16
CA LYS A 81 1.39 5.06 2.63
C LYS A 81 2.05 5.83 3.78
N TYR A 82 3.38 5.85 3.78
CA TYR A 82 4.22 6.57 4.73
C TYR A 82 4.64 7.91 4.13
N LYS A 83 3.78 8.92 4.26
CA LYS A 83 4.03 10.25 3.69
C LYS A 83 5.05 11.02 4.53
N GLN A 84 5.97 11.70 3.87
CA GLN A 84 6.94 12.55 4.53
C GLN A 84 6.28 13.77 5.20
N GLN A 85 6.81 14.20 6.34
CA GLN A 85 6.33 15.36 7.09
C GLN A 85 6.78 16.71 6.48
N GLU A 86 7.91 16.73 5.77
CA GLU A 86 8.50 17.93 5.19
C GLU A 86 7.59 18.56 4.12
N LYS A 87 7.26 19.84 4.28
CA LYS A 87 6.37 20.55 3.35
C LYS A 87 7.05 20.74 1.99
N GLY A 88 6.33 20.38 0.92
CA GLY A 88 6.80 20.55 -0.46
C GLY A 88 7.58 19.35 -0.99
N ARG A 89 7.89 18.37 -0.15
CA ARG A 89 8.33 17.05 -0.61
C ARG A 89 7.14 16.15 -0.83
N HIS A 90 7.20 15.42 -1.94
CA HIS A 90 6.13 14.54 -2.38
C HIS A 90 6.58 13.08 -2.45
N ASP A 91 7.84 12.79 -2.10
CA ASP A 91 8.33 11.44 -2.03
C ASP A 91 7.76 10.72 -0.81
N TYR A 92 7.44 9.44 -1.01
CA TYR A 92 6.87 8.61 0.05
C TYR A 92 7.12 7.14 -0.26
N ILE A 93 7.11 6.35 0.81
CA ILE A 93 7.22 4.90 0.74
C ILE A 93 5.81 4.34 0.91
N GLU A 94 5.45 3.44 0.01
CA GLU A 94 4.24 2.65 0.09
C GLU A 94 4.63 1.20 0.37
N LEU A 95 3.99 0.61 1.38
CA LEU A 95 4.03 -0.83 1.60
C LEU A 95 2.75 -1.44 1.05
N THR A 96 2.89 -2.38 0.13
CA THR A 96 1.82 -3.28 -0.29
C THR A 96 2.10 -4.69 0.22
N VAL A 97 1.11 -5.31 0.86
CA VAL A 97 1.15 -6.68 1.36
C VAL A 97 -0.02 -7.47 0.78
N ALA A 98 0.23 -8.60 0.15
CA ALA A 98 -0.81 -9.46 -0.40
C ALA A 98 -0.69 -10.90 0.11
N ASN A 99 -1.81 -11.54 0.40
CA ASN A 99 -1.86 -12.95 0.81
C ASN A 99 -1.92 -13.91 -0.39
N PHE A 100 -1.57 -13.43 -1.58
CA PHE A 100 -1.53 -14.13 -2.85
C PHE A 100 -0.51 -13.43 -3.77
N SER A 101 -0.21 -14.04 -4.92
CA SER A 101 0.62 -13.40 -5.96
C SER A 101 -0.13 -12.23 -6.60
N TYR A 102 0.18 -10.99 -6.23
CA TYR A 102 -0.51 -9.79 -6.71
C TYR A 102 0.29 -9.09 -7.82
N SER A 103 1.44 -8.50 -7.47
CA SER A 103 2.36 -7.82 -8.37
C SER A 103 3.53 -8.71 -8.79
N PHE A 104 3.78 -9.81 -8.08
CA PHE A 104 4.90 -10.72 -8.35
C PHE A 104 4.86 -11.40 -9.73
N PRO A 105 3.70 -11.84 -10.28
CA PRO A 105 3.67 -12.40 -11.64
C PRO A 105 4.18 -11.40 -12.68
N TYR A 106 3.68 -10.17 -12.58
CA TYR A 106 4.06 -9.08 -13.48
C TYR A 106 5.51 -8.64 -13.30
N LEU A 107 6.01 -8.50 -12.08
CA LEU A 107 7.39 -8.01 -11.86
C LEU A 107 8.45 -9.09 -12.02
N VAL A 108 8.18 -10.31 -11.53
CA VAL A 108 9.19 -11.37 -11.39
C VAL A 108 9.02 -12.47 -12.44
N GLU A 109 7.81 -13.00 -12.62
CA GLU A 109 7.60 -14.11 -13.57
C GLU A 109 7.77 -13.65 -15.03
N GLU A 110 7.41 -12.39 -15.32
CA GLU A 110 7.69 -11.74 -16.61
C GLU A 110 9.11 -11.15 -16.72
N ASN A 111 9.99 -11.36 -15.74
CA ASN A 111 11.38 -10.84 -15.70
C ASN A 111 11.49 -9.32 -15.94
N ARG A 112 10.62 -8.54 -15.28
CA ARG A 112 10.57 -7.07 -15.41
C ARG A 112 11.37 -6.32 -14.35
N PHE A 113 12.06 -7.05 -13.47
CA PHE A 113 12.99 -6.52 -12.50
C PHE A 113 14.38 -6.31 -13.13
N GLN A 114 15.18 -5.43 -12.52
CA GLN A 114 16.55 -5.12 -12.97
C GLN A 114 17.59 -5.93 -12.20
N GLU A 115 17.38 -6.13 -10.90
CA GLU A 115 18.35 -6.81 -10.04
C GLU A 115 17.65 -7.80 -9.09
N GLN A 116 18.19 -9.01 -8.99
CA GLN A 116 17.80 -9.95 -7.94
C GLN A 116 18.78 -9.82 -6.76
N MET A 117 18.23 -9.62 -5.58
CA MET A 117 18.91 -9.43 -4.31
C MET A 117 18.52 -10.52 -3.31
N LYS A 118 19.13 -10.48 -2.13
CA LYS A 118 18.85 -11.42 -1.03
C LYS A 118 18.62 -10.64 0.27
N LEU A 119 17.52 -10.96 0.96
CA LEU A 119 17.26 -10.46 2.30
C LEU A 119 18.11 -11.20 3.35
N ASN A 120 18.23 -10.63 4.55
CA ASN A 120 18.99 -11.19 5.67
C ASN A 120 18.47 -12.56 6.11
N ASN A 121 17.16 -12.80 5.97
CA ASN A 121 16.55 -14.11 6.23
C ASN A 121 16.78 -15.13 5.09
N GLY A 122 17.48 -14.74 4.04
CA GLY A 122 17.83 -15.56 2.89
C GLY A 122 16.80 -15.57 1.75
N ALA A 123 15.66 -14.91 1.90
CA ALA A 123 14.65 -14.83 0.85
C ALA A 123 15.15 -14.00 -0.34
N PRO A 124 14.85 -14.41 -1.59
CA PRO A 124 15.12 -13.58 -2.76
C PRO A 124 14.19 -12.35 -2.76
N ALA A 125 14.77 -11.20 -3.09
CA ALA A 125 14.05 -9.96 -3.32
C ALA A 125 14.43 -9.40 -4.69
N TYR A 126 13.51 -8.70 -5.35
CA TYR A 126 13.68 -8.26 -6.73
C TYR A 126 13.50 -6.76 -6.79
N PHE A 127 14.52 -6.07 -7.27
CA PHE A 127 14.56 -4.62 -7.37
C PHE A 127 14.24 -4.18 -8.80
N LYS A 128 13.41 -3.15 -8.91
CA LYS A 128 13.09 -2.46 -10.15
C LYS A 128 13.05 -0.95 -9.89
N ASN A 129 13.89 -0.19 -10.58
CA ASN A 129 13.73 1.23 -10.75
C ASN A 129 12.89 1.53 -12.00
N LYS A 130 12.41 2.77 -12.14
CA LYS A 130 11.76 3.24 -13.36
C LYS A 130 12.70 3.03 -14.56
N ASP A 131 12.10 2.64 -15.69
CA ASP A 131 12.77 2.52 -16.97
C ASP A 131 12.08 3.39 -18.03
N ASP A 132 12.75 3.59 -19.17
CA ASP A 132 12.30 4.45 -20.27
C ASP A 132 10.93 4.06 -20.86
N TYR A 133 10.42 2.85 -20.57
CA TYR A 133 9.16 2.35 -21.09
C TYR A 133 7.95 2.74 -20.23
N GLU A 134 8.17 3.18 -18.98
CA GLU A 134 7.11 3.45 -18.02
C GLU A 134 6.77 4.95 -17.96
N ARG A 135 5.61 5.31 -18.52
CA ARG A 135 5.03 6.65 -18.40
C ARG A 135 4.45 6.85 -17.00
N GLY A 136 5.02 7.77 -16.21
CA GLY A 136 4.49 8.15 -14.90
C GLY A 136 5.53 8.74 -13.96
N ASP A 137 5.10 8.92 -12.72
CA ASP A 137 5.93 9.40 -11.60
C ASP A 137 7.15 8.49 -11.39
N GLU A 138 8.27 9.10 -11.00
CA GLU A 138 9.50 8.37 -10.65
C GLU A 138 9.25 7.39 -9.51
N PHE A 139 9.72 6.16 -9.64
CA PHE A 139 9.60 5.18 -8.58
C PHE A 139 10.70 4.13 -8.60
N ALA A 140 10.99 3.60 -7.42
CA ALA A 140 11.77 2.37 -7.26
C ALA A 140 11.01 1.40 -6.36
N THR A 141 11.13 0.11 -6.64
CA THR A 141 10.43 -0.92 -5.89
C THR A 141 11.32 -2.11 -5.57
N LEU A 142 11.08 -2.68 -4.38
CA LEU A 142 11.64 -3.95 -3.95
C LEU A 142 10.48 -4.87 -3.61
N ILE A 143 10.39 -6.00 -4.32
CA ILE A 143 9.33 -7.01 -4.12
C ILE A 143 9.93 -8.34 -3.66
N TRP A 144 9.30 -9.00 -2.71
CA TRP A 144 9.71 -10.33 -2.22
C TRP A 144 8.51 -11.12 -1.70
N LYS A 145 8.74 -12.40 -1.40
CA LYS A 145 7.77 -13.27 -0.76
C LYS A 145 8.35 -13.91 0.49
N GLU A 146 7.59 -13.89 1.58
CA GLU A 146 7.93 -14.59 2.82
C GLU A 146 6.71 -15.39 3.29
N LYS A 147 6.87 -16.72 3.44
CA LYS A 147 5.82 -17.63 3.96
C LYS A 147 4.47 -17.50 3.22
N GLY A 148 4.51 -17.31 1.91
CA GLY A 148 3.31 -17.18 1.07
C GLY A 148 2.67 -15.78 1.09
N ILE A 149 3.24 -14.82 1.82
CA ILE A 149 2.86 -13.41 1.78
C ILE A 149 3.80 -12.66 0.85
N GLU A 150 3.22 -11.93 -0.09
CA GLU A 150 3.93 -11.01 -0.96
C GLU A 150 4.05 -9.66 -0.30
N TYR A 151 5.25 -9.09 -0.35
CA TYR A 151 5.56 -7.76 0.12
C TYR A 151 6.15 -6.95 -1.03
N GLN A 152 5.73 -5.71 -1.15
CA GLN A 152 6.29 -4.75 -2.07
C GLN A 152 6.49 -3.42 -1.34
N LEU A 153 7.73 -2.95 -1.31
CA LEU A 153 8.03 -1.56 -0.98
C LEU A 153 8.15 -0.77 -2.26
N LEU A 154 7.54 0.40 -2.30
CA LEU A 154 7.55 1.29 -3.44
C LEU A 154 7.90 2.69 -2.96
N TYR A 155 9.05 3.19 -3.37
CA TYR A 155 9.46 4.56 -3.12
C TYR A 155 9.03 5.41 -4.32
N ARG A 156 8.06 6.30 -4.10
CA ARG A 156 7.46 7.17 -5.11
C ARG A 156 8.12 8.55 -5.11
N ASN A 157 8.09 9.22 -6.27
CA ASN A 157 8.56 10.59 -6.52
C ASN A 157 10.01 10.84 -6.10
N VAL A 158 10.87 9.83 -6.18
CA VAL A 158 12.26 9.89 -5.76
C VAL A 158 13.18 10.03 -6.98
N ASP A 159 14.15 10.95 -6.90
CA ASP A 159 15.09 11.26 -7.99
C ASP A 159 15.90 10.01 -8.40
N GLU A 160 15.77 9.62 -9.66
CA GLU A 160 16.44 8.45 -10.26
C GLU A 160 17.97 8.50 -10.12
N LYS A 161 18.58 9.69 -9.99
CA LYS A 161 20.04 9.86 -9.84
C LYS A 161 20.61 9.25 -8.55
N ALA A 162 19.76 8.85 -7.61
CA ALA A 162 20.14 8.24 -6.35
C ALA A 162 19.79 6.74 -6.26
N GLU A 163 19.70 6.02 -7.39
CA GLU A 163 19.28 4.61 -7.44
C GLU A 163 19.94 3.72 -6.38
N ASP A 164 21.27 3.77 -6.25
CA ASP A 164 21.98 2.94 -5.27
C ASP A 164 21.56 3.25 -3.83
N VAL A 165 21.36 4.54 -3.50
CA VAL A 165 20.91 4.96 -2.16
C VAL A 165 19.47 4.49 -1.92
N ILE A 166 18.61 4.62 -2.93
CA ILE A 166 17.21 4.18 -2.86
C ILE A 166 17.14 2.67 -2.64
N LYS A 167 17.91 1.91 -3.42
CA LYS A 167 18.02 0.46 -3.30
C LYS A 167 18.49 0.02 -1.92
N GLN A 168 19.54 0.65 -1.38
CA GLN A 168 20.02 0.37 -0.02
C GLN A 168 18.97 0.70 1.04
N ASN A 169 18.25 1.83 0.89
CA ASN A 169 17.16 2.17 1.81
C ASN A 169 16.03 1.14 1.77
N LEU A 170 15.57 0.73 0.58
CA LEU A 170 14.52 -0.29 0.44
C LEU A 170 14.95 -1.63 1.05
N LEU A 171 16.19 -2.05 0.79
CA LEU A 171 16.75 -3.28 1.36
C LEU A 171 16.86 -3.20 2.88
N TYR A 172 17.32 -2.06 3.41
CA TYR A 172 17.42 -1.84 4.84
C TYR A 172 16.05 -1.89 5.50
N ILE A 173 15.04 -1.23 4.94
CA ILE A 173 13.67 -1.27 5.45
C ILE A 173 13.18 -2.72 5.47
N ALA A 174 13.22 -3.42 4.33
CA ALA A 174 12.72 -4.78 4.19
C ALA A 174 13.33 -5.75 5.22
N ASN A 175 14.62 -5.58 5.53
CA ASN A 175 15.33 -6.42 6.50
C ASN A 175 15.01 -6.12 7.97
N ASN A 176 14.44 -4.96 8.28
CA ASN A 176 14.15 -4.52 9.64
C ASN A 176 12.64 -4.39 9.93
N MET A 177 11.77 -4.86 9.04
CA MET A 177 10.32 -4.86 9.29
C MET A 177 9.93 -5.87 10.39
N GLU A 178 8.92 -5.52 11.18
CA GLU A 178 8.37 -6.34 12.28
C GLU A 178 6.84 -6.49 12.23
#